data_AF-A0A4V2JIP6-F1
#
_entry.id   AF-A0A4V2JIP6-F1
#
_cell.length_a   1.000
_cell.length_b   1.000
_cell.length_c   1.000
_cell.angle_alpha   90.00
_cell.angle_beta   90.00
_cell.angle_gamma   90.00
#
_symmetry.space_group_name_H-M   'P 1'
#
loop_
_entity.id
_entity.type
_entity.pdbx_description
1 polymer ?
#
loop_
_entity_poly.entity_id
_entity_poly.type
_entity_poly.pdbx_seq_one_letter_code
_entity_poly.pdbx_strand_id
1 'polypeptide(L)' 'MTVKAEMDASADEYTTYAPSGETCPMCMKPIKSLERVRRGTLERPSAAPVVIYRHVACLKVAR' A
#
# COMPACT_ATOMS: atom_id res chain seq x y z
N MET A 1 12.77 32.95 -14.68
CA MET A 1 12.63 32.35 -13.35
C MET A 1 11.90 31.03 -13.54
N THR A 2 12.65 29.94 -13.37
CA THR A 2 12.33 28.50 -13.27
C THR A 2 10.96 27.99 -13.75
N VAL A 3 10.99 27.13 -14.77
CA VAL A 3 9.89 26.21 -15.15
C VAL A 3 9.64 25.30 -13.94
N LYS A 4 8.54 25.53 -13.23
CA LYS A 4 8.08 24.62 -12.19
C LYS A 4 7.59 23.38 -12.93
N ALA A 5 8.42 22.34 -12.95
CA ALA A 5 8.03 21.04 -13.45
C ALA A 5 6.79 20.62 -12.65
N GLU A 6 5.63 20.81 -13.24
CA GLU A 6 4.38 20.20 -12.80
C GLU A 6 4.57 18.71 -13.09
N MET A 7 5.32 18.05 -12.22
CA MET A 7 5.27 16.62 -12.05
C MET A 7 3.84 16.40 -11.55
N ASP A 8 2.92 16.28 -12.50
CA ASP A 8 1.60 15.72 -12.27
C ASP A 8 1.85 14.28 -11.85
N ALA A 9 2.20 14.14 -10.58
CA ALA A 9 2.06 12.92 -9.83
C ALA A 9 0.56 12.73 -9.65
N SER A 10 -0.14 12.49 -10.76
CA SER A 10 -1.12 11.43 -10.82
C SER A 10 -0.41 10.19 -10.30
N ALA A 11 -0.29 10.12 -8.97
CA ALA A 11 0.29 9.03 -8.22
C ALA A 11 -0.73 7.90 -8.30
N ASP A 12 -0.92 7.40 -9.52
CA ASP A 12 -1.51 6.12 -9.81
C ASP A 12 -0.62 5.12 -9.12
N GLU A 13 -1.04 4.88 -7.88
CA GLU A 13 -0.85 3.69 -7.12
C GLU A 13 0.47 2.97 -7.40
N TYR A 14 1.50 3.32 -6.64
CA TYR A 14 2.70 2.48 -6.53
C TYR A 14 2.32 1.15 -5.87
N THR A 15 1.63 0.28 -6.61
CA THR A 15 1.37 -1.09 -6.23
C THR A 15 2.73 -1.74 -6.18
N THR A 16 3.15 -2.08 -4.97
CA THR A 16 4.41 -2.75 -4.71
C THR A 16 4.13 -4.25 -4.56
N TYR A 17 5.17 -5.07 -4.58
CA TYR A 17 5.04 -6.48 -4.27
C TYR A 17 5.33 -6.67 -2.79
N ALA A 18 4.50 -7.45 -2.09
CA ALA A 18 4.77 -7.77 -0.71
C ALA A 18 5.95 -8.76 -0.64
N PRO A 19 6.85 -8.62 0.35
CA PRO A 19 7.79 -9.68 0.66
C PRO A 19 7.04 -10.98 1.02
N SER A 20 7.65 -12.12 0.70
CA SER A 20 7.05 -13.44 0.95
C SER A 20 6.71 -13.61 2.43
N GLY A 21 5.46 -13.99 2.72
CA GLY A 21 4.97 -14.22 4.09
C GLY A 21 4.14 -13.07 4.68
N GLU A 22 4.00 -11.95 3.98
CA GLU A 22 3.11 -10.88 4.42
C GLU A 22 1.63 -11.29 4.35
N THR A 23 0.85 -10.81 5.30
CA THR A 23 -0.58 -11.14 5.42
C THR A 23 -1.41 -9.87 5.34
N CYS A 24 -2.44 -9.88 4.49
CA CYS A 24 -3.32 -8.72 4.37
C CYS A 24 -4.17 -8.58 5.64
N PRO A 25 -4.07 -7.48 6.41
CA PRO A 25 -4.83 -7.31 7.64
C PRO A 25 -6.33 -7.10 7.40
N MET A 26 -6.75 -6.86 6.14
CA MET A 26 -8.14 -6.59 5.81
C MET A 26 -8.97 -7.86 5.56
N CYS A 27 -8.35 -8.88 4.98
CA CYS A 27 -8.99 -10.19 4.73
C CYS A 27 -8.35 -11.34 5.51
N MET A 28 -7.27 -11.06 6.26
CA MET A 28 -6.47 -12.02 7.02
C MET A 28 -5.92 -13.18 6.17
N LYS A 29 -5.82 -12.98 4.84
CA LYS A 29 -5.24 -13.96 3.92
C LYS A 29 -3.78 -13.63 3.62
N PRO A 30 -2.91 -14.65 3.50
CA PRO A 30 -1.53 -14.45 3.06
C PRO A 30 -1.52 -13.82 1.67
N ILE A 31 -0.63 -12.86 1.48
CA ILE A 31 -0.36 -12.25 0.18
C ILE A 31 0.58 -13.20 -0.57
N LYS A 32 0.20 -13.64 -1.76
CA LYS A 32 1.08 -14.49 -2.57
C LYS A 32 2.24 -13.69 -3.13
N SER A 33 3.37 -14.36 -3.31
CA SER A 33 4.50 -13.83 -4.06
C SER A 33 4.03 -13.40 -5.46
N LEU A 34 4.36 -12.17 -5.86
CA LEU A 34 3.91 -11.52 -7.12
C LEU A 34 2.45 -11.03 -7.15
N GLU A 35 1.70 -11.09 -6.04
CA GLU A 35 0.43 -10.37 -5.98
C GLU A 35 0.65 -8.86 -5.84
N ARG A 36 -0.11 -8.09 -6.64
CA ARG A 36 -0.13 -6.63 -6.50
C ARG A 36 -0.77 -6.26 -5.18
N VAL A 37 0.01 -5.57 -4.35
CA VAL A 37 -0.47 -5.03 -3.08
C VAL A 37 -0.28 -3.53 -3.02
N ARG A 38 -1.09 -2.91 -2.17
CA ARG A 38 -0.91 -1.53 -1.76
C ARG A 38 -0.17 -1.53 -0.43
N ARG A 39 0.99 -0.88 -0.41
CA ARG A 39 1.65 -0.54 0.85
C ARG A 39 0.92 0.63 1.49
N GLY A 40 0.63 0.51 2.77
CA GLY A 40 0.11 1.59 3.59
C GLY A 40 0.91 1.68 4.88
N THR A 41 0.80 2.83 5.54
CA THR A 41 1.35 3.01 6.88
C THR A 41 0.18 3.04 7.84
N LEU A 42 0.20 2.15 8.83
CA LEU A 42 -0.77 2.17 9.92
C LEU A 42 -0.13 2.93 11.08
N GLU A 43 -0.62 4.15 11.28
CA GLU A 43 -0.27 4.95 12.44
C GLU A 43 -0.86 4.29 13.70
N ARG A 44 -0.03 4.12 14.72
CA ARG A 44 -0.42 3.54 16.01
C ARG A 44 -0.22 4.61 17.08
N PRO A 45 -1.21 4.89 17.94
CA PRO A 45 -1.13 5.99 18.91
C PRO A 45 -0.05 5.81 19.98
N SER A 46 0.45 4.59 20.20
CA SER A 46 1.47 4.28 21.22
C SER A 46 2.71 3.57 20.68
N ALA A 47 2.87 3.49 19.36
CA ALA A 47 4.00 2.79 18.75
C ALA A 47 4.44 3.46 17.45
N ALA A 48 5.63 3.11 16.99
CA ALA A 48 6.10 3.53 15.68
C ALA A 48 5.08 3.12 14.59
N PRO A 49 4.85 3.98 13.59
CA PRO A 49 3.99 3.66 12.47
C PRO A 49 4.48 2.38 11.80
N VAL A 50 3.58 1.42 11.59
CA VAL A 50 3.93 0.13 11.01
C VAL A 50 3.53 0.10 9.54
N VAL A 51 4.46 -0.33 8.69
CA VAL A 51 4.16 -0.56 7.27
C VAL A 51 3.33 -1.83 7.16
N ILE A 52 2.22 -1.76 6.45
CA ILE A 52 1.32 -2.88 6.20
C ILE A 52 1.05 -3.02 4.71
N TYR A 53 0.87 -4.25 4.26
CA TYR A 53 0.54 -4.56 2.88
C TYR A 53 -0.91 -5.04 2.80
N ARG A 54 -1.69 -4.46 1.90
CA ARG A 54 -3.11 -4.80 1.70
C ARG A 54 -3.32 -5.20 0.24
N HIS A 55 -4.16 -6.20 0.01
CA HIS A 55 -4.58 -6.52 -1.36
C HIS A 55 -5.28 -5.32 -1.99
N VAL A 56 -4.93 -4.99 -3.24
CA VAL A 56 -5.59 -3.90 -3.99
C VAL A 56 -7.09 -4.15 -4.11
N ALA A 57 -7.50 -5.41 -4.31
CA ALA A 57 -8.90 -5.81 -4.35
C ALA A 57 -9.64 -5.53 -3.03
N CYS A 58 -9.00 -5.76 -1.87
CA CYS A 58 -9.62 -5.47 -0.58
C CYS A 58 -9.84 -3.97 -0.37
N LEU A 59 -8.93 -3.13 -0.86
CA LEU A 59 -9.09 -1.67 -0.77
C LEU A 59 -10.26 -1.16 -1.62
N LYS A 60 -10.57 -1.80 -2.75
CA LYS A 60 -11.72 -1.42 -3.59
C LYS A 60 -13.07 -1.74 -2.94
N VAL A 61 -13.10 -2.68 -1.99
CA VAL A 61 -14.34 -3.16 -1.34
C VAL A 61 -14.69 -2.33 -0.09
N ALA A 62 -13.75 -1.56 0.47
CA ALA A 62 -13.98 -0.78 1.69
C ALA A 62 -14.74 0.55 1.47
N ARG A 63 -15.59 0.65 0.43
CA ARG A 63 -16.33 1.86 0.08
C ARG A 63 -17.77 1.83 0.59
#